data_AF-A0A2N5GCI0-F1
#
_entry.id   AF-A0A2N5GCI0-F1
#
_cell.length_a   1.000
_cell.length_b   1.000
_cell.length_c   1.000
_cell.angle_alpha   90.00
_cell.angle_beta   90.00
_cell.angle_gamma   90.00
#
_symmetry.space_group_name_H-M   'P 1'
#
loop_
_entity.id
_entity.type
_entity.pdbx_description
1 polymer ?
#
loop_
_entity_poly.entity_id
_entity_poly.type
_entity_poly.pdbx_seq_one_letter_code
_entity_poly.pdbx_strand_id
1 'polypeptide(L)'
;MNFWLEAGVVIVQLAAVFLGAYLGVKSAVSIENFKKDREIKEKMLGQIYEPIWKIFFQEYVKSKGYKGLTKNDYKLIREVVNNSLSYIDPEFEDMIIRNDLILESIELWGITDVLLDHDGELYKYVRTKYNELRKDLKLPHFNEYRISK
;
A
#
# COMPACT_ATOMS: atom_id res chain seq x y z
N MET A 1 23.81 59.63 18.30
CA MET A 1 23.46 58.41 17.57
C MET A 1 23.79 57.22 18.48
N ASN A 2 22.80 56.44 18.91
CA ASN A 2 22.97 55.42 19.95
C ASN A 2 23.38 54.10 19.32
N PHE A 3 24.69 53.85 19.24
CA PHE A 3 25.30 52.63 18.70
C PHE A 3 24.63 51.33 19.18
N TRP A 4 24.21 51.28 20.45
CA TRP A 4 23.52 50.14 21.05
C TRP A 4 22.14 49.85 20.44
N LEU A 5 21.40 50.87 20.00
CA LEU A 5 20.10 50.69 19.33
C LEU A 5 20.30 50.13 17.92
N GLU A 6 21.27 50.66 17.17
CA GLU A 6 21.60 50.19 15.82
C GLU A 6 22.11 48.75 15.83
N ALA A 7 23.00 48.42 16.77
CA ALA A 7 23.47 47.05 16.96
C ALA A 7 22.35 46.08 17.34
N GLY A 8 21.42 46.50 18.21
CA GLY A 8 20.26 45.69 18.59
C GLY A 8 19.33 45.38 17.40
N VAL A 9 19.08 46.38 16.54
CA VAL A 9 18.26 46.20 15.33
C VAL A 9 18.91 45.21 14.36
N VAL A 10 20.22 45.31 14.15
CA VAL A 10 20.97 44.39 13.26
C VAL A 10 20.93 42.94 13.79
N ILE A 11 21.09 42.74 15.11
CA ILE A 11 21.04 41.40 15.71
C ILE A 11 19.64 40.77 15.55
N VAL A 12 18.56 41.52 15.78
CA VAL A 12 17.20 41.01 15.61
C VAL A 12 16.90 40.67 14.15
N GLN A 13 17.36 41.50 13.20
CA GLN A 13 17.20 41.22 11.77
C GLN A 13 17.96 39.96 11.36
N LEU A 14 19.21 39.80 11.81
CA LEU A 14 19.99 38.58 11.55
C LEU A 14 19.33 37.35 12.16
N ALA A 15 18.87 37.42 13.42
CA ALA A 15 18.18 36.33 14.09
C ALA A 15 16.90 35.91 13.36
N ALA A 16 16.11 36.87 12.87
CA ALA A 16 14.90 36.59 12.09
C ALA A 16 15.23 35.90 10.76
N VAL A 17 16.30 36.31 10.06
CA VAL A 17 16.76 35.67 8.83
C VAL A 17 17.21 34.23 9.09
N PHE A 18 18.01 33.99 10.14
CA PHE A 18 18.45 32.64 10.49
C PHE A 18 17.28 31.74 10.90
N LEU A 19 16.32 32.26 11.67
CA LEU A 19 15.13 31.51 12.06
C LEU A 19 14.27 31.16 10.85
N GLY A 20 14.05 32.11 9.94
CA GLY A 20 13.33 31.89 8.68
C GLY A 20 13.99 30.83 7.81
N ALA A 21 15.32 30.90 7.65
CA ALA A 21 16.08 29.90 6.89
C ALA A 21 16.00 28.50 7.52
N TYR A 22 16.15 28.41 8.85
CA TYR A 22 16.06 27.15 9.58
C TYR A 22 14.68 26.49 9.44
N LEU A 23 13.60 27.26 9.63
CA LEU A 23 12.23 26.78 9.45
C LEU A 23 11.97 26.38 7.99
N GLY A 24 12.48 27.15 7.04
CA GLY A 24 12.40 26.86 5.60
C GLY A 24 13.01 25.51 5.26
N VAL A 25 14.25 25.25 5.68
CA VAL A 25 14.93 23.96 5.44
C VAL A 25 14.17 22.79 6.10
N LYS A 26 13.75 22.94 7.36
CA LYS A 26 12.98 21.90 8.06
C LYS A 26 11.66 21.57 7.35
N SER A 27 10.95 22.60 6.86
CA SER A 27 9.72 22.42 6.11
C SER A 27 9.96 21.73 4.77
N ALA A 28 11.02 22.10 4.05
CA ALA A 28 11.37 21.51 2.76
C ALA A 28 11.68 20.01 2.89
N VAL A 29 12.49 19.63 3.89
CA VAL A 29 12.80 18.21 4.17
C VAL A 29 11.53 17.44 4.55
N SER A 30 10.65 18.03 5.36
CA SER A 30 9.37 17.40 5.72
C SER A 30 8.47 17.18 4.50
N ILE A 31 8.40 18.16 3.59
CA ILE A 31 7.62 18.07 2.35
C ILE A 31 8.22 17.00 1.42
N GLU A 32 9.53 16.95 1.29
CA GLU A 32 10.21 15.96 0.47
C GLU A 32 9.97 14.53 1.00
N ASN A 33 10.08 14.33 2.31
CA ASN A 33 9.78 13.04 2.94
C ASN A 33 8.32 12.64 2.74
N PHE A 34 7.39 13.59 2.86
CA PHE A 34 5.97 13.34 2.59
C PHE A 34 5.72 12.95 1.12
N LYS A 35 6.40 13.61 0.17
CA LYS A 35 6.31 13.26 -1.25
C LYS A 35 6.84 11.85 -1.51
N LYS A 36 8.00 11.50 -0.95
CA LYS A 36 8.59 10.15 -1.08
C LYS A 36 7.69 9.06 -0.49
N ASP A 37 7.17 9.27 0.71
CA ASP A 37 6.21 8.33 1.35
C ASP A 37 4.96 8.14 0.47
N ARG A 38 4.41 9.23 -0.03
CA ARG A 38 3.26 9.20 -0.93
C ARG A 38 3.55 8.44 -2.22
N GLU A 39 4.69 8.70 -2.87
CA GLU A 39 5.09 8.00 -4.10
C GLU A 39 5.24 6.50 -3.89
N ILE A 40 5.80 6.08 -2.75
CA ILE A 40 5.91 4.66 -2.39
C ILE A 40 4.52 4.04 -2.23
N LYS A 41 3.61 4.71 -1.51
CA LYS A 41 2.23 4.25 -1.33
C LYS A 41 1.46 4.16 -2.66
N GLU A 42 1.64 5.12 -3.55
CA GLU A 42 1.06 5.11 -4.89
C GLU A 42 1.58 3.93 -5.72
N LYS A 43 2.89 3.63 -5.64
CA LYS A 43 3.49 2.45 -6.28
C LYS A 43 2.96 1.15 -5.68
N MET A 44 2.95 1.00 -4.36
CA MET A 44 2.39 -0.18 -3.69
C MET A 44 0.94 -0.43 -4.11
N LEU A 45 0.12 0.62 -4.09
CA LEU A 45 -1.28 0.52 -4.50
C LEU A 45 -1.41 0.13 -5.98
N GLY A 46 -0.73 0.82 -6.88
CA GLY A 46 -0.89 0.63 -8.32
C GLY A 46 -0.24 -0.64 -8.87
N GLN A 47 0.88 -1.08 -8.28
CA GLN A 47 1.66 -2.22 -8.78
C GLN A 47 1.28 -3.54 -8.12
N ILE A 48 0.83 -3.53 -6.86
CA ILE A 48 0.52 -4.75 -6.11
C ILE A 48 -0.98 -4.84 -5.83
N TYR A 49 -1.49 -3.95 -4.98
CA TYR A 49 -2.78 -4.19 -4.35
C TYR A 49 -3.96 -3.97 -5.30
N GLU A 50 -3.88 -3.02 -6.23
CA GLU A 50 -4.95 -2.80 -7.21
C GLU A 50 -5.07 -3.94 -8.24
N PRO A 51 -3.99 -4.43 -8.87
CA PRO A 51 -4.06 -5.61 -9.73
C PRO A 51 -4.61 -6.84 -9.00
N ILE A 52 -4.14 -7.13 -7.79
CA ILE A 52 -4.60 -8.29 -7.01
C ILE A 52 -6.06 -8.11 -6.59
N TRP A 53 -6.46 -6.90 -6.15
CA TRP A 53 -7.84 -6.62 -5.79
C TRP A 53 -8.81 -6.82 -6.96
N LYS A 54 -8.40 -6.51 -8.19
CA LYS A 54 -9.23 -6.77 -9.40
C LYS A 54 -9.50 -8.25 -9.60
N ILE A 55 -8.52 -9.12 -9.32
CA ILE A 55 -8.68 -10.58 -9.38
C ILE A 55 -9.72 -11.04 -8.35
N PHE A 56 -9.57 -10.61 -7.09
CA PHE A 56 -10.54 -10.93 -6.03
C PHE A 56 -11.94 -10.42 -6.32
N PHE A 57 -12.06 -9.20 -6.85
CA PHE A 57 -13.35 -8.60 -7.16
C PHE A 57 -14.10 -9.41 -8.23
N GLN A 58 -13.40 -9.89 -9.25
CA GLN A 58 -14.00 -10.75 -10.28
C GLN A 58 -14.53 -12.06 -9.67
N GLU A 59 -13.76 -12.69 -8.79
CA GLU A 59 -14.19 -13.92 -8.11
C GLU A 59 -15.38 -13.69 -7.18
N TYR A 60 -15.38 -12.60 -6.41
CA TYR A 60 -16.49 -12.23 -5.53
C TYR A 60 -17.81 -12.06 -6.30
N VAL A 61 -17.78 -11.36 -7.44
CA VAL A 61 -18.97 -11.11 -8.27
C VAL A 61 -19.52 -12.42 -8.86
N LYS A 62 -18.66 -13.35 -9.27
CA LYS A 62 -19.08 -14.65 -9.84
C LYS A 62 -19.83 -15.52 -8.83
N SER A 63 -19.52 -15.42 -7.54
CA SER A 63 -19.82 -16.48 -6.57
C SER A 63 -20.76 -16.09 -5.40
N LYS A 64 -21.39 -14.90 -5.43
CA LYS A 64 -22.20 -14.31 -4.34
C LYS A 64 -21.42 -14.12 -3.03
N GLY A 65 -20.09 -14.14 -3.07
CA GLY A 65 -19.22 -14.08 -1.91
C GLY A 65 -17.93 -14.83 -2.17
N TYR A 66 -16.82 -14.37 -1.59
CA TYR A 66 -15.50 -14.97 -1.83
C TYR A 66 -15.44 -16.43 -1.36
N LYS A 67 -14.99 -17.35 -2.25
CA LYS A 67 -14.89 -18.80 -1.96
C LYS A 67 -13.45 -19.32 -1.93
N GLY A 68 -12.49 -18.49 -2.30
CA GLY A 68 -11.11 -18.88 -2.61
C GLY A 68 -10.76 -18.59 -4.07
N LEU A 69 -9.52 -18.88 -4.43
CA LEU A 69 -8.93 -18.63 -5.73
C LEU A 69 -8.81 -19.91 -6.53
N THR A 70 -9.07 -19.83 -7.84
CA THR A 70 -8.64 -20.90 -8.73
C THR A 70 -7.12 -20.86 -8.87
N LYS A 71 -6.54 -21.99 -9.33
CA LYS A 71 -5.12 -22.06 -9.68
C LYS A 71 -4.69 -20.97 -10.68
N ASN A 72 -5.55 -20.62 -11.63
CA ASN A 72 -5.23 -19.60 -12.62
C ASN A 72 -5.24 -18.19 -12.00
N ASP A 73 -6.21 -17.90 -11.14
CA ASP A 73 -6.27 -16.61 -10.43
C ASP A 73 -5.06 -16.44 -9.52
N TYR A 74 -4.68 -17.50 -8.79
CA TYR A 74 -3.51 -17.47 -7.94
C TYR A 74 -2.20 -17.28 -8.72
N LYS A 75 -2.06 -17.90 -9.91
CA LYS A 75 -0.90 -17.66 -10.78
C LYS A 75 -0.77 -16.19 -11.21
N LEU A 76 -1.89 -15.52 -11.49
CA LEU A 76 -1.90 -14.08 -11.79
C LEU A 76 -1.46 -13.25 -10.57
N ILE A 77 -1.92 -13.61 -9.37
CA ILE A 77 -1.47 -12.97 -8.13
C ILE A 77 0.04 -13.16 -7.94
N ARG A 78 0.54 -14.38 -8.17
CA ARG A 78 1.97 -14.70 -8.04
C ARG A 78 2.83 -13.90 -9.02
N GLU A 79 2.35 -13.70 -10.24
CA GLU A 79 3.01 -12.83 -11.23
C GLU A 79 3.12 -11.38 -10.75
N VAL A 80 2.05 -10.82 -10.19
CA VAL A 80 2.06 -9.47 -9.61
C VAL A 80 3.10 -9.36 -8.49
N VAL A 81 3.13 -10.33 -7.58
CA VAL A 81 4.09 -10.35 -6.45
C VAL A 81 5.53 -10.43 -6.96
N ASN A 82 5.83 -11.32 -7.92
CA ASN A 82 7.17 -11.49 -8.46
C ASN A 82 7.71 -10.21 -9.14
N ASN A 83 6.81 -9.42 -9.75
CA ASN A 83 7.17 -8.17 -10.40
C ASN A 83 7.33 -6.99 -9.43
N SER A 84 7.05 -7.17 -8.13
CA SER A 84 7.01 -6.08 -7.15
C SER A 84 7.58 -6.47 -5.78
N LEU A 85 8.54 -7.42 -5.74
CA LEU A 85 9.12 -7.96 -4.50
C LEU A 85 9.63 -6.90 -3.52
N SER A 86 10.17 -5.77 -4.02
CA SER A 86 10.69 -4.68 -3.17
C SER A 86 9.63 -3.97 -2.31
N TYR A 87 8.35 -4.24 -2.56
CA TYR A 87 7.21 -3.59 -1.90
C TYR A 87 6.33 -4.58 -1.12
N ILE A 88 6.78 -5.83 -1.00
CA ILE A 88 6.08 -6.89 -0.26
C ILE A 88 6.60 -6.90 1.18
N ASP A 89 5.67 -6.85 2.12
CA ASP A 89 5.99 -7.01 3.53
C ASP A 89 6.02 -8.51 3.94
N PRO A 90 6.70 -8.86 5.05
CA PRO A 90 6.85 -10.26 5.46
C PRO A 90 5.54 -11.01 5.72
N GLU A 91 4.50 -10.33 6.23
CA GLU A 91 3.20 -10.97 6.49
C GLU A 91 2.54 -11.39 5.17
N PHE A 92 2.61 -10.51 4.16
CA PHE A 92 2.11 -10.83 2.83
C PHE A 92 2.94 -11.92 2.15
N GLU A 93 4.27 -11.88 2.28
CA GLU A 93 5.16 -12.91 1.74
C GLU A 93 4.84 -14.30 2.33
N ASP A 94 4.65 -14.39 3.64
CA ASP A 94 4.28 -15.64 4.32
C ASP A 94 2.96 -16.22 3.77
N MET A 95 1.96 -15.37 3.51
CA MET A 95 0.69 -15.80 2.92
C MET A 95 0.87 -16.37 1.51
N ILE A 96 1.76 -15.76 0.71
CA ILE A 96 2.10 -16.26 -0.63
C ILE A 96 2.85 -17.60 -0.54
N ILE A 97 3.83 -17.73 0.36
CA ILE A 97 4.56 -18.99 0.55
C ILE A 97 3.61 -20.12 0.97
N ARG A 98 2.67 -19.87 1.89
CA ARG A 98 1.67 -20.88 2.28
C ARG A 98 0.85 -21.35 1.09
N ASN A 99 0.37 -20.44 0.24
CA ASN A 99 -0.41 -20.79 -0.93
C ASN A 99 0.43 -21.47 -2.02
N ASP A 100 1.71 -21.13 -2.16
CA ASP A 100 2.64 -21.85 -3.06
C ASP A 100 2.80 -23.31 -2.66
N LEU A 101 2.98 -23.60 -1.36
CA LEU A 101 3.08 -24.98 -0.87
C LEU A 101 1.80 -25.78 -1.13
N ILE A 102 0.64 -25.12 -0.97
CA ILE A 102 -0.66 -25.73 -1.31
C ILE A 102 -0.73 -26.00 -2.82
N LEU A 103 -0.36 -25.03 -3.66
CA LEU A 103 -0.35 -25.19 -5.12
C LEU A 103 0.54 -26.35 -5.54
N GLU A 104 1.77 -26.42 -5.01
CA GLU A 104 2.73 -27.49 -5.31
C GLU A 104 2.15 -28.85 -4.93
N SER A 105 1.50 -28.96 -3.75
CA SER A 105 0.84 -30.19 -3.35
C SER A 105 -0.28 -30.58 -4.33
N ILE A 106 -1.15 -29.65 -4.72
CA ILE A 106 -2.24 -29.88 -5.67
C ILE A 106 -1.68 -30.39 -7.02
N GLU A 107 -0.60 -29.78 -7.48
CA GLU A 107 0.08 -30.16 -8.73
C GLU A 107 0.71 -31.55 -8.66
N LEU A 108 1.40 -31.88 -7.55
CA LEU A 108 2.01 -33.19 -7.33
C LEU A 108 0.97 -34.32 -7.27
N TRP A 109 -0.18 -34.08 -6.63
CA TRP A 109 -1.24 -35.07 -6.47
C TRP A 109 -2.24 -35.10 -7.65
N GLY A 110 -2.11 -34.19 -8.62
CA GLY A 110 -3.00 -34.13 -9.80
C GLY A 110 -4.44 -33.75 -9.45
N ILE A 111 -4.66 -33.02 -8.37
CA ILE A 111 -5.99 -32.59 -7.93
C ILE A 111 -6.39 -31.32 -8.71
N THR A 112 -7.63 -31.25 -9.22
CA THR A 112 -8.07 -30.12 -10.07
C THR A 112 -9.01 -29.13 -9.38
N ASP A 113 -9.73 -29.59 -8.35
CA ASP A 113 -10.92 -28.87 -7.84
C ASP A 113 -10.68 -28.25 -6.44
N VAL A 114 -9.42 -27.97 -6.10
CA VAL A 114 -9.07 -27.31 -4.84
C VAL A 114 -8.87 -25.82 -5.07
N LEU A 115 -9.54 -25.02 -4.25
CA LEU A 115 -9.36 -23.57 -4.22
C LEU A 115 -8.22 -23.20 -3.25
N LEU A 116 -7.39 -22.25 -3.67
CA LEU A 116 -6.41 -21.61 -2.82
C LEU A 116 -7.07 -20.51 -1.98
N ASP A 117 -6.42 -20.08 -0.88
CA ASP A 117 -6.97 -19.06 0.03
C ASP A 117 -8.44 -19.30 0.43
N HIS A 118 -8.79 -20.54 0.73
CA HIS A 118 -10.18 -20.88 1.09
C HIS A 118 -10.61 -20.27 2.44
N ASP A 119 -9.66 -20.08 3.36
CA ASP A 119 -9.84 -19.35 4.64
C ASP A 119 -10.00 -17.82 4.45
N GLY A 120 -9.63 -17.34 3.27
CA GLY A 120 -9.73 -15.94 2.85
C GLY A 120 -8.81 -15.02 3.62
N GLU A 121 -7.73 -15.53 4.19
CA GLU A 121 -6.73 -14.70 4.88
C GLU A 121 -6.06 -13.74 3.91
N LEU A 122 -5.62 -14.24 2.75
CA LEU A 122 -4.96 -13.43 1.73
C LEU A 122 -5.94 -12.41 1.14
N TYR A 123 -7.18 -12.81 0.84
CA TYR A 123 -8.24 -11.89 0.43
C TYR A 123 -8.45 -10.75 1.45
N LYS A 124 -8.62 -11.08 2.74
CA LYS A 124 -8.84 -10.08 3.80
C LYS A 124 -7.64 -9.15 3.93
N TYR A 125 -6.43 -9.69 3.85
CA TYR A 125 -5.19 -8.93 3.93
C TYR A 125 -5.09 -7.90 2.80
N VAL A 126 -5.18 -8.36 1.55
CA VAL A 126 -5.08 -7.50 0.37
C VAL A 126 -6.16 -6.43 0.38
N ARG A 127 -7.39 -6.81 0.73
CA ARG A 127 -8.49 -5.86 0.84
C ARG A 127 -8.22 -4.76 1.87
N THR A 128 -7.73 -5.16 3.04
CA THR A 128 -7.41 -4.23 4.12
C THR A 128 -6.34 -3.27 3.66
N LYS A 129 -5.22 -3.78 3.10
CA LYS A 129 -4.13 -2.94 2.59
C LYS A 129 -4.54 -2.04 1.43
N TYR A 130 -5.34 -2.54 0.50
CA TYR A 130 -5.90 -1.76 -0.60
C TYR A 130 -6.70 -0.55 -0.08
N ASN A 131 -7.56 -0.77 0.92
CA ASN A 131 -8.37 0.28 1.52
C ASN A 131 -7.55 1.25 2.38
N GLU A 132 -6.59 0.75 3.16
CA GLU A 132 -5.66 1.55 3.96
C GLU A 132 -4.87 2.52 3.06
N LEU A 133 -4.24 2.00 2.00
CA LEU A 133 -3.46 2.82 1.07
C LEU A 133 -4.33 3.87 0.36
N ARG A 134 -5.55 3.51 -0.06
CA ARG A 134 -6.47 4.48 -0.67
C ARG A 134 -6.89 5.56 0.31
N LYS A 135 -7.14 5.22 1.58
CA LYS A 135 -7.46 6.20 2.63
C LYS A 135 -6.29 7.16 2.86
N ASP A 136 -5.08 6.63 2.98
CA ASP A 136 -3.85 7.43 3.14
C ASP A 136 -3.63 8.39 1.96
N LEU A 137 -3.92 7.93 0.74
CA LEU A 137 -3.83 8.71 -0.48
C LEU A 137 -5.04 9.62 -0.74
N LYS A 138 -6.01 9.67 0.19
CA LYS A 138 -7.27 10.44 0.07
C LYS A 138 -8.09 10.06 -1.18
N LEU A 139 -8.03 8.80 -1.59
CA LEU A 139 -8.80 8.22 -2.68
C LEU A 139 -10.10 7.58 -2.16
N PRO A 140 -11.15 7.45 -3.00
CA PRO A 140 -12.36 6.71 -2.64
C PRO A 140 -12.01 5.26 -2.30
N HIS A 141 -12.44 4.72 -1.17
CA HIS A 141 -12.13 3.36 -0.74
C HIS A 141 -13.39 2.50 -0.63
N PHE A 142 -13.21 1.17 -0.63
CA PHE A 142 -14.31 0.23 -0.64
C PHE A 142 -14.87 0.09 0.78
N ASN A 143 -15.94 0.82 1.09
CA ASN A 143 -16.71 0.60 2.32
C ASN A 143 -17.63 -0.60 2.15
N GLU A 144 -17.62 -1.50 3.12
CA GLU A 144 -18.30 -2.80 3.11
C GLU A 144 -19.79 -2.79 2.75
N TYR A 145 -20.48 -1.66 2.79
CA TYR A 145 -21.90 -1.57 2.43
C TYR A 145 -22.27 -0.20 1.83
N ARG A 146 -22.47 -0.16 0.52
CA ARG A 146 -23.63 0.51 -0.11
C ARG A 146 -23.75 0.12 -1.59
N ILE A 147 -24.25 -1.08 -1.83
CA ILE A 147 -25.17 -1.27 -2.96
C ILE A 147 -26.53 -0.83 -2.40
N SER A 148 -26.85 0.47 -2.46
CA SER A 148 -28.26 0.86 -2.34
C SER A 148 -28.93 0.38 -3.61
N LYS A 149 -29.89 -0.54 -3.46
CA LYS A 149 -30.93 -0.76 -4.46
C LYS A 149 -31.60 0.57 -4.84
#